data_AF-X0VPX8-F1
#
_entry.id   AF-X0VPX8-F1
#
_cell.length_a   1.000
_cell.length_b   1.000
_cell.length_c   1.000
_cell.angle_alpha   90.00
_cell.angle_beta   90.00
_cell.angle_gamma   90.00
#
_symmetry.space_group_name_H-M   'P 1'
#
loop_
_entity.id
_entity.type
_entity.pdbx_description
1 polymer ?
#
loop_
_entity_poly.entity_id
_entity_poly.type
_entity_poly.pdbx_seq_one_letter_code
_entity_poly.pdbx_strand_id
1 'polypeptide(L)'
;RIFRGNFEIGLNRVGSRTFLGNSSMLPMGVDLGRDCLVGCLSVPPEAGAPDGTKCVGSPSFLLPRQEQVEKFDDVLLYTPSRSLYLQRLVVDAFRILIPGWIVVGALATFVLTLYHAFLHFPASSVVLISPVLGFCLSVAAFSCVMLVKKVLIGSFKPVVKPLWSRYVWFNEVVNGVWESVGAQFLAAFLGTPFAPILLRCMGCNVGRNTYIRTTLFSEFDLVKIGDGAALNIGATIQTHLFEDRIMKSSYLEIGE
;
A
#
# COMPACT_ATOMS: atom_id res chain seq x y z
N ARG A 1 -7.96 25.35 9.47
CA ARG A 1 -9.11 25.36 8.54
C ARG A 1 -8.96 26.59 7.65
N ILE A 2 -9.12 26.44 6.34
CA ILE A 2 -9.11 27.57 5.40
C ILE A 2 -10.54 27.74 4.92
N PHE A 3 -11.12 28.91 5.13
CA PHE A 3 -12.46 29.22 4.65
C PHE A 3 -12.58 30.70 4.31
N ARG A 4 -12.97 31.00 3.06
CA ARG A 4 -13.14 32.38 2.55
C ARG A 4 -11.92 33.30 2.79
N GLY A 5 -10.71 32.78 2.59
CA GLY A 5 -9.47 33.55 2.78
C GLY A 5 -9.03 33.71 4.24
N ASN A 6 -9.82 33.23 5.21
CA ASN A 6 -9.42 33.18 6.61
C ASN A 6 -8.74 31.85 6.94
N PHE A 7 -7.67 31.95 7.74
CA PHE A 7 -6.93 30.82 8.26
C PHE A 7 -7.18 30.73 9.77
N GLU A 8 -7.84 29.65 10.18
CA GLU A 8 -7.92 29.29 11.59
C GLU A 8 -6.88 28.20 11.86
N ILE A 9 -6.18 28.35 12.98
CA ILE A 9 -5.23 27.38 13.51
C ILE A 9 -5.65 27.11 14.94
N GLY A 10 -5.76 25.82 15.29
CA GLY A 10 -6.08 25.36 16.63
C GLY A 10 -5.21 24.17 16.95
N LEU A 11 -4.98 23.97 18.24
CA LEU A 11 -4.20 22.85 18.74
C LEU A 11 -5.13 21.66 18.98
N ASN A 12 -4.67 20.48 18.59
CA ASN A 12 -5.32 19.21 18.88
C ASN A 12 -4.37 18.35 19.70
N ARG A 13 -4.91 17.66 20.71
CA ARG A 13 -4.19 16.66 21.50
C ARG A 13 -4.66 15.27 21.09
N VAL A 14 -3.69 14.39 20.85
CA VAL A 14 -3.93 12.98 20.57
C VAL A 14 -3.29 12.17 21.68
N GLY A 15 -4.11 11.46 22.46
CA GLY A 15 -3.64 10.62 23.55
C GLY A 15 -2.78 9.45 23.09
N SER A 16 -2.06 8.85 24.04
CA SER A 16 -1.25 7.66 23.80
C SER A 16 -2.11 6.51 23.27
N ARG A 17 -1.56 5.70 22.35
CA ARG A 17 -2.22 4.52 21.75
C ARG A 17 -3.50 4.83 20.97
N THR A 18 -3.77 6.10 20.69
CA THR A 18 -4.86 6.49 19.81
C THR A 18 -4.49 6.28 18.35
N PHE A 19 -5.40 5.66 17.62
CA PHE A 19 -5.25 5.33 16.22
C PHE A 19 -6.21 6.15 15.35
N LEU A 20 -5.64 6.77 14.33
CA LEU A 20 -6.35 7.48 13.27
C LEU A 20 -6.22 6.66 11.99
N GLY A 21 -7.34 6.13 11.52
CA GLY A 21 -7.40 5.33 10.30
C GLY A 21 -7.08 6.14 9.05
N ASN A 22 -6.81 5.43 7.96
CA ASN A 22 -6.45 6.02 6.68
C ASN A 22 -7.52 7.02 6.22
N SER A 23 -7.08 8.22 5.83
CA SER A 23 -7.97 9.30 5.38
C SER A 23 -9.04 9.73 6.41
N SER A 24 -8.84 9.46 7.70
CA SER A 24 -9.65 10.09 8.75
C SER A 24 -9.37 11.59 8.83
N MET A 25 -10.37 12.38 9.22
CA MET A 25 -10.22 13.81 9.45
C MET A 25 -10.38 14.09 10.94
N LEU A 26 -9.36 14.69 11.55
CA LEU A 26 -9.44 15.26 12.90
C LEU A 26 -9.79 16.75 12.78
N PRO A 27 -11.01 17.18 13.14
CA PRO A 27 -11.39 18.58 13.09
C PRO A 27 -10.57 19.39 14.09
N MET A 28 -10.38 20.67 13.80
CA MET A 28 -9.62 21.56 14.68
C MET A 28 -10.28 21.70 16.06
N GLY A 29 -9.46 21.67 17.12
CA GLY A 29 -9.92 21.85 18.49
C GLY A 29 -10.64 20.64 19.08
N VAL A 30 -10.72 19.53 18.33
CA VAL A 30 -11.26 18.26 18.79
C VAL A 30 -10.11 17.41 19.34
N ASP A 31 -10.07 17.24 20.66
CA ASP A 31 -9.08 16.41 21.31
C ASP A 31 -9.51 14.93 21.33
N LEU A 32 -8.53 14.05 21.21
CA LEU A 32 -8.71 12.61 21.34
C LEU A 32 -7.99 12.12 22.59
N GLY A 33 -8.70 11.37 23.42
CA GLY A 33 -8.17 10.69 24.59
C GLY A 33 -7.18 9.59 24.24
N ARG A 34 -6.84 8.76 25.22
CA ARG A 34 -5.97 7.58 25.07
C ARG A 34 -6.76 6.40 24.52
N ASP A 35 -6.06 5.47 23.87
CA ASP A 35 -6.63 4.20 23.40
C ASP A 35 -7.90 4.38 22.53
N CYS A 36 -7.99 5.51 21.82
CA CYS A 36 -9.10 5.81 20.92
C CYS A 36 -8.86 5.23 19.53
N LEU A 37 -9.95 4.97 18.80
CA LEU A 37 -9.92 4.55 17.39
C LEU A 37 -10.86 5.46 16.60
N VAL A 38 -10.32 6.17 15.62
CA VAL A 38 -11.13 6.83 14.56
C VAL A 38 -10.90 6.03 13.28
N GLY A 39 -11.97 5.44 12.74
CA GLY A 39 -11.87 4.58 11.56
C GLY A 39 -11.42 5.30 10.28
N CYS A 40 -11.17 4.51 9.23
CA CYS A 40 -10.86 5.05 7.91
C CYS A 40 -12.01 5.92 7.39
N LEU A 41 -11.69 7.01 6.66
CA LEU A 41 -12.67 7.97 6.12
C LEU A 41 -13.69 8.49 7.15
N SER A 42 -13.31 8.49 8.43
CA SER A 42 -14.19 8.85 9.53
C SER A 42 -13.78 10.16 10.19
N VAL A 43 -14.72 10.76 10.91
CA VAL A 43 -14.52 11.95 11.74
C VAL A 43 -14.83 11.56 13.19
N PRO A 44 -14.07 12.03 14.20
CA PRO A 44 -14.43 11.85 15.60
C PRO A 44 -15.70 12.63 15.98
N PRO A 45 -16.32 12.34 17.14
CA PRO A 45 -17.41 13.17 17.67
C PRO A 45 -17.00 14.63 17.86
N GLU A 46 -17.91 15.58 17.59
CA GLU A 46 -17.62 17.02 17.66
C GLU A 46 -17.17 17.47 19.06
N ALA A 47 -17.68 16.82 20.11
CA ALA A 47 -17.33 17.13 21.50
C ALA A 47 -15.93 16.62 21.92
N GLY A 48 -15.20 15.95 21.04
CA GLY A 48 -14.00 15.19 21.40
C GLY A 48 -14.31 13.73 21.70
N ALA A 49 -13.26 12.92 21.69
CA ALA A 49 -13.35 11.49 21.96
C ALA A 49 -12.69 11.21 23.32
N PRO A 50 -13.44 10.86 24.38
CA PRO A 50 -12.84 10.47 25.67
C PRO A 50 -12.06 9.15 25.55
N ASP A 51 -11.23 8.85 26.55
CA ASP A 51 -10.38 7.64 26.58
C ASP A 51 -11.19 6.36 26.23
N GLY A 52 -10.62 5.52 25.36
CA GLY A 52 -11.23 4.28 24.89
C GLY A 52 -12.34 4.44 23.85
N THR A 53 -12.60 5.65 23.35
CA THR A 53 -13.63 5.88 22.33
C THR A 53 -13.22 5.28 21.00
N LYS A 54 -14.06 4.41 20.44
CA LYS A 54 -13.86 3.80 19.14
C LYS A 54 -15.03 4.11 18.23
N CYS A 55 -14.76 4.82 17.14
CA CYS A 55 -15.79 5.41 16.28
C CYS A 55 -15.43 5.30 14.80
N VAL A 56 -16.48 5.30 13.97
CA VAL A 56 -16.41 5.23 12.50
C VAL A 56 -17.49 6.13 11.90
N GLY A 57 -17.36 6.44 10.62
CA GLY A 57 -18.34 7.18 9.84
C GLY A 57 -18.15 8.70 9.86
N SER A 58 -18.95 9.35 9.02
CA SER A 58 -19.09 10.79 8.92
C SER A 58 -20.56 11.08 8.56
N PRO A 59 -21.42 11.43 9.53
CA PRO A 59 -21.13 11.72 10.93
C PRO A 59 -20.70 10.49 11.74
N SER A 60 -19.95 10.74 12.82
CA SER A 60 -19.36 9.70 13.67
C SER A 60 -20.41 8.89 14.42
N PHE A 61 -20.21 7.57 14.54
CA PHE A 61 -20.94 6.70 15.46
C PHE A 61 -19.99 5.68 16.11
N LEU A 62 -20.34 5.20 17.29
CA LEU A 62 -19.52 4.26 18.05
C LEU A 62 -19.52 2.87 17.42
N LEU A 63 -18.36 2.23 17.41
CA LEU A 63 -18.20 0.85 16.97
C LEU A 63 -18.86 -0.10 17.99
N PRO A 64 -19.94 -0.82 17.63
CA PRO A 64 -20.75 -1.56 18.59
C PRO A 64 -20.12 -2.87 19.06
N ARG A 65 -19.24 -3.48 18.24
CA ARG A 65 -18.61 -4.76 18.56
C ARG A 65 -17.20 -4.81 18.00
N GLN A 66 -16.27 -5.29 18.82
CA GLN A 66 -14.91 -5.57 18.40
C GLN A 66 -14.68 -7.07 18.34
N GLU A 67 -13.97 -7.49 17.31
CA GLU A 67 -13.48 -8.86 17.24
C GLU A 67 -12.31 -9.00 18.22
N GLN A 68 -12.50 -9.82 19.26
CA GLN A 68 -11.45 -10.11 20.23
C GLN A 68 -10.39 -10.98 19.55
N VAL A 69 -9.19 -10.43 19.46
CA VAL A 69 -8.07 -11.09 18.79
C VAL A 69 -7.33 -11.98 19.78
N GLU A 70 -6.67 -13.02 19.26
CA GLU A 70 -5.67 -13.77 20.00
C GLU A 70 -4.70 -12.83 20.72
N LYS A 71 -4.39 -13.15 21.99
CA LYS A 71 -3.42 -12.42 22.78
C LYS A 71 -2.03 -12.68 22.20
N PHE A 72 -1.41 -11.65 21.62
CA PHE A 72 0.01 -11.66 21.30
C PHE A 72 0.82 -11.11 22.47
N ASP A 73 2.06 -11.58 22.60
CA ASP A 73 2.99 -11.05 23.61
C ASP A 73 3.24 -9.55 23.39
N ASP A 74 3.29 -8.79 24.49
CA ASP A 74 3.53 -7.34 24.47
C ASP A 74 4.82 -6.96 23.73
N VAL A 75 5.83 -7.84 23.73
CA VAL A 75 7.09 -7.63 23.00
C VAL A 75 6.86 -7.51 21.49
N LEU A 76 5.89 -8.23 20.94
CA LEU A 76 5.58 -8.20 19.51
C LEU A 76 4.66 -7.03 19.12
N LEU A 77 4.11 -6.33 20.11
CA LEU A 77 3.19 -5.22 19.92
C LEU A 77 3.87 -3.88 20.28
N TYR A 78 4.29 -3.74 21.54
CA TYR A 78 4.68 -2.47 22.15
C TYR A 78 6.16 -2.40 22.58
N THR A 79 6.74 -3.50 23.05
CA THR A 79 8.07 -3.51 23.69
C THR A 79 9.07 -4.46 23.02
N PRO A 80 9.36 -4.26 21.71
CA PRO A 80 10.25 -5.13 20.94
C PRO A 80 11.67 -5.19 21.53
N SER A 81 12.25 -6.39 21.49
CA SER A 81 13.62 -6.63 21.92
C SER A 81 14.65 -6.02 20.95
N ARG A 82 15.90 -5.82 21.41
CA ARG A 82 16.98 -5.26 20.57
C ARG A 82 17.26 -6.12 19.32
N SER A 83 17.10 -7.44 19.40
CA SER A 83 17.25 -8.34 18.26
C SER A 83 16.15 -8.12 17.21
N LEU A 84 14.91 -7.87 17.65
CA LEU A 84 13.81 -7.55 16.73
C LEU A 84 14.03 -6.20 16.03
N TYR A 85 14.56 -5.20 16.74
CA TYR A 85 14.99 -3.94 16.11
C TYR A 85 16.06 -4.17 15.04
N LEU A 86 17.08 -4.98 15.32
CA LEU A 86 18.13 -5.26 14.35
C LEU A 86 17.58 -5.99 13.11
N GLN A 87 16.73 -7.00 13.31
CA GLN A 87 16.07 -7.70 12.20
C GLN A 87 15.20 -6.74 11.38
N ARG A 88 14.43 -5.86 12.04
CA ARG A 88 13.60 -4.85 11.39
C ARG A 88 14.43 -3.87 10.57
N LEU A 89 15.56 -3.37 11.11
CA LEU A 89 16.47 -2.48 10.39
C LEU A 89 17.00 -3.13 9.10
N VAL A 90 17.36 -4.42 9.15
CA VAL A 90 17.81 -5.15 7.97
C VAL A 90 16.69 -5.23 6.92
N VAL A 91 15.46 -5.58 7.33
CA VAL A 91 14.33 -5.66 6.39
C VAL A 91 13.95 -4.30 5.84
N ASP A 92 13.98 -3.24 6.66
CA ASP A 92 13.73 -1.86 6.21
C ASP A 92 14.82 -1.37 5.24
N ALA A 93 16.08 -1.76 5.44
CA ALA A 93 17.13 -1.50 4.47
C ALA A 93 16.82 -2.16 3.12
N PHE A 94 16.40 -3.42 3.10
CA PHE A 94 15.96 -4.08 1.85
C PHE A 94 14.73 -3.41 1.24
N ARG A 95 13.74 -3.00 2.04
CA ARG A 95 12.56 -2.26 1.58
C ARG A 95 12.95 -0.98 0.85
N ILE A 96 13.97 -0.27 1.33
CA ILE A 96 14.46 0.99 0.74
C ILE A 96 15.33 0.71 -0.49
N LEU A 97 16.21 -0.28 -0.42
CA LEU A 97 17.24 -0.52 -1.44
C LEU A 97 16.72 -1.27 -2.67
N ILE A 98 15.86 -2.29 -2.49
CA ILE A 98 15.40 -3.14 -3.60
C ILE A 98 14.73 -2.34 -4.73
N PRO A 99 13.78 -1.42 -4.47
CA PRO A 99 13.19 -0.62 -5.54
C PRO A 99 14.24 0.20 -6.30
N GLY A 100 15.16 0.82 -5.56
CA GLY A 100 16.26 1.60 -6.13
C GLY A 100 17.17 0.76 -7.02
N TRP A 101 17.53 -0.45 -6.58
CA TRP A 101 18.36 -1.37 -7.39
C TRP A 101 17.66 -1.82 -8.66
N ILE A 102 16.34 -2.08 -8.63
CA ILE A 102 15.59 -2.44 -9.84
C ILE A 102 15.60 -1.27 -10.82
N VAL A 103 15.29 -0.05 -10.36
CA VAL A 103 15.24 1.15 -11.21
C VAL A 103 16.61 1.51 -11.77
N VAL A 104 17.64 1.58 -10.91
CA VAL A 104 19.01 1.88 -11.31
C VAL A 104 19.56 0.80 -12.24
N GLY A 105 19.28 -0.47 -11.95
CA GLY A 105 19.66 -1.59 -12.81
C GLY A 105 19.04 -1.47 -14.19
N ALA A 106 17.73 -1.25 -14.28
CA ALA A 106 17.03 -1.04 -15.55
C ALA A 106 17.59 0.17 -16.32
N LEU A 107 17.82 1.30 -15.64
CA LEU A 107 18.38 2.51 -16.24
C LEU A 107 19.81 2.30 -16.74
N ALA A 108 20.67 1.67 -15.93
CA ALA A 108 22.05 1.38 -16.31
C ALA A 108 22.08 0.44 -17.52
N THR A 109 21.27 -0.63 -17.52
CA THR A 109 21.13 -1.52 -18.67
C THR A 109 20.63 -0.78 -19.90
N PHE A 110 19.64 0.10 -19.77
CA PHE A 110 19.14 0.93 -20.87
C PHE A 110 20.25 1.79 -21.49
N VAL A 111 20.95 2.57 -20.66
CA VAL A 111 22.02 3.49 -21.10
C VAL A 111 23.18 2.73 -21.72
N LEU A 112 23.67 1.67 -21.08
CA LEU A 112 24.80 0.88 -21.58
C LEU A 112 24.47 0.18 -22.90
N THR A 113 23.24 -0.34 -23.04
CA THR A 113 22.79 -0.98 -24.29
C THR A 113 22.69 0.04 -25.42
N LEU A 114 22.14 1.23 -25.17
CA LEU A 114 22.08 2.29 -26.17
C LEU A 114 23.46 2.80 -26.55
N TYR A 115 24.35 3.00 -25.58
CA TYR A 115 25.73 3.40 -25.84
C TYR A 115 26.43 2.37 -26.73
N HIS A 116 26.34 1.09 -26.39
CA HIS A 116 26.90 0.01 -27.21
C HIS A 116 26.27 -0.02 -28.62
N ALA A 117 24.95 0.12 -28.74
CA ALA A 117 24.28 0.16 -30.03
C ALA A 117 24.73 1.34 -30.89
N PHE A 118 24.97 2.51 -30.29
CA PHE A 118 25.45 3.70 -30.99
C PHE A 118 26.86 3.56 -31.56
N LEU A 119 27.70 2.72 -30.96
CA LEU A 119 29.05 2.43 -31.48
C LEU A 119 29.03 1.50 -32.70
N HIS A 120 27.98 0.71 -32.89
CA HIS A 120 27.92 -0.36 -33.89
C HIS A 120 26.85 -0.16 -34.97
N PHE A 121 25.86 0.71 -34.74
CA PHE A 121 24.73 0.93 -35.63
C PHE A 121 24.52 2.42 -35.88
N PRO A 122 23.90 2.81 -37.02
CA PRO A 122 23.59 4.20 -37.29
C PRO A 122 22.62 4.76 -36.24
N ALA A 123 22.80 6.04 -35.89
CA ALA A 123 22.02 6.72 -34.87
C ALA A 123 20.49 6.62 -35.09
N SER A 124 20.03 6.63 -36.33
CA SER A 124 18.62 6.46 -36.69
C SER A 124 18.05 5.14 -36.18
N SER A 125 18.75 4.02 -36.40
CA SER A 125 18.33 2.70 -35.91
C SER A 125 18.29 2.63 -34.39
N VAL A 126 19.25 3.26 -33.71
CA VAL A 126 19.30 3.31 -32.23
C VAL A 126 18.13 4.10 -31.66
N VAL A 127 17.80 5.23 -32.28
CA VAL A 127 16.62 6.02 -31.87
C VAL A 127 15.34 5.21 -32.07
N LEU A 128 15.18 4.54 -33.21
CA LEU A 128 14.00 3.72 -33.49
C LEU A 128 13.81 2.55 -32.51
N ILE A 129 14.90 1.88 -32.09
CA ILE A 129 14.81 0.73 -31.18
C ILE A 129 14.65 1.13 -29.71
N SER A 130 15.02 2.37 -29.34
CA SER A 130 15.05 2.82 -27.95
C SER A 130 13.71 2.68 -27.19
N PRO A 131 12.52 2.96 -27.77
CA PRO A 131 11.26 2.80 -27.04
C PRO A 131 10.94 1.32 -26.78
N VAL A 132 11.27 0.44 -27.74
CA VAL A 132 11.08 -1.01 -27.60
C VAL A 132 11.96 -1.55 -26.49
N LEU A 133 13.23 -1.14 -26.45
CA LEU A 133 14.14 -1.50 -25.37
C LEU A 133 13.63 -1.02 -24.00
N GLY A 134 13.19 0.24 -23.91
CA GLY A 134 12.63 0.81 -22.69
C GLY A 134 11.40 0.05 -22.20
N PHE A 135 10.51 -0.31 -23.12
CA PHE A 135 9.33 -1.13 -22.82
C PHE A 135 9.73 -2.53 -22.30
N CYS A 136 10.64 -3.22 -22.98
CA CYS A 136 11.14 -4.53 -22.55
C CYS A 136 11.77 -4.48 -21.15
N LEU A 137 12.55 -3.43 -20.86
CA LEU A 137 13.15 -3.24 -19.53
C LEU A 137 12.10 -2.91 -18.47
N SER A 138 11.04 -2.18 -18.83
CA SER A 138 9.92 -1.91 -17.92
C SER A 138 9.15 -3.19 -17.57
N VAL A 139 8.92 -4.06 -18.55
CA VAL A 139 8.35 -5.41 -18.35
C VAL A 139 9.26 -6.26 -17.47
N ALA A 140 10.58 -6.22 -17.69
CA ALA A 140 11.55 -6.92 -16.86
C ALA A 140 11.53 -6.42 -15.40
N ALA A 141 11.50 -5.11 -15.19
CA ALA A 141 11.39 -4.51 -13.87
C ALA A 141 10.08 -4.91 -13.17
N PHE A 142 8.95 -4.91 -13.87
CA PHE A 142 7.68 -5.42 -13.34
C PHE A 142 7.76 -6.91 -12.97
N SER A 143 8.45 -7.70 -13.79
CA SER A 143 8.69 -9.12 -13.49
C SER A 143 9.53 -9.31 -12.23
N CYS A 144 10.49 -8.42 -11.95
CA CYS A 144 11.21 -8.41 -10.68
C CYS A 144 10.28 -8.15 -9.48
N VAL A 145 9.29 -7.26 -9.60
CA VAL A 145 8.28 -7.04 -8.55
C VAL A 145 7.50 -8.33 -8.25
N MET A 146 7.05 -9.03 -9.30
CA MET A 146 6.37 -10.31 -9.16
C MET A 146 7.25 -11.36 -8.47
N LEU A 147 8.54 -11.41 -8.81
CA LEU A 147 9.50 -12.32 -8.18
C LEU A 147 9.73 -11.98 -6.71
N VAL A 148 9.87 -10.71 -6.35
CA VAL A 148 10.01 -10.27 -4.95
C VAL A 148 8.80 -10.71 -4.13
N LYS A 149 7.59 -10.46 -4.62
CA LYS A 149 6.35 -10.96 -3.97
C LYS A 149 6.40 -12.48 -3.78
N LYS A 150 6.71 -13.22 -4.85
CA LYS A 150 6.71 -14.68 -4.84
C LYS A 150 7.74 -15.26 -3.86
N VAL A 151 8.93 -14.66 -3.76
CA VAL A 151 10.00 -15.11 -2.86
C VAL A 151 9.71 -14.78 -1.40
N LEU A 152 9.22 -13.57 -1.11
CA LEU A 152 9.05 -13.12 0.28
C LEU A 152 7.74 -13.59 0.91
N ILE A 153 6.66 -13.65 0.14
CA ILE A 153 5.32 -13.98 0.64
C ILE A 153 4.75 -15.22 -0.06
N GLY A 154 4.97 -15.38 -1.36
CA GLY A 154 4.27 -16.36 -2.18
C GLY A 154 2.87 -15.86 -2.53
N SER A 155 1.85 -16.48 -1.93
CA SER A 155 0.44 -16.08 -2.06
C SER A 155 -0.10 -15.55 -0.75
N PHE A 156 -0.72 -14.37 -0.79
CA PHE A 156 -1.42 -13.80 0.35
C PHE A 156 -2.61 -14.70 0.74
N LYS A 157 -2.79 -14.89 2.05
CA LYS A 157 -3.91 -15.59 2.67
C LYS A 157 -4.43 -14.73 3.83
N PRO A 158 -5.71 -14.84 4.21
CA PRO A 158 -6.22 -14.18 5.41
C PRO A 158 -5.40 -14.58 6.63
N VAL A 159 -4.88 -13.59 7.35
CA VAL A 159 -4.06 -13.82 8.54
C VAL A 159 -4.27 -12.75 9.59
N VAL A 160 -3.97 -13.12 10.83
CA VAL A 160 -3.82 -12.20 11.96
C VAL A 160 -2.38 -12.27 12.44
N LYS A 161 -1.66 -11.15 12.41
CA LYS A 161 -0.24 -11.08 12.77
C LYS A 161 0.10 -9.81 13.56
N PRO A 162 0.96 -9.88 14.58
CA PRO A 162 1.39 -8.70 15.31
C PRO A 162 2.36 -7.86 14.45
N LEU A 163 2.46 -6.56 14.76
CA LEU A 163 3.30 -5.59 14.05
C LEU A 163 4.76 -6.03 13.94
N TRP A 164 5.34 -6.56 15.01
CA TRP A 164 6.73 -7.02 15.02
C TRP A 164 6.87 -8.46 14.53
N SER A 165 6.31 -8.76 13.37
CA SER A 165 6.42 -10.07 12.73
C SER A 165 7.04 -9.97 11.35
N ARG A 166 7.80 -11.00 10.97
CA ARG A 166 8.42 -11.10 9.63
C ARG A 166 7.40 -10.99 8.50
N TYR A 167 6.20 -11.51 8.71
CA TYR A 167 5.12 -11.43 7.73
C TYR A 167 4.77 -9.97 7.41
N VAL A 168 4.53 -9.14 8.43
CA VAL A 168 4.22 -7.71 8.25
C VAL A 168 5.37 -7.01 7.54
N TRP A 169 6.61 -7.27 7.95
CA TRP A 169 7.77 -6.59 7.37
C TRP A 169 8.02 -6.99 5.91
N PHE A 170 7.89 -8.28 5.58
CA PHE A 170 7.98 -8.74 4.20
C PHE A 170 6.83 -8.23 3.34
N ASN A 171 5.62 -8.12 3.90
CA ASN A 171 4.50 -7.50 3.21
C ASN A 171 4.81 -6.02 2.89
N GLU A 172 5.38 -5.27 3.84
CA GLU A 172 5.80 -3.89 3.60
C GLU A 172 6.92 -3.77 2.53
N VAL A 173 7.84 -4.75 2.45
CA VAL A 173 8.83 -4.79 1.36
C VAL A 173 8.13 -4.97 0.01
N VAL A 174 7.20 -5.92 -0.08
CA VAL A 174 6.42 -6.14 -1.31
C VAL A 174 5.63 -4.90 -1.69
N ASN A 175 4.98 -4.25 -0.72
CA ASN A 175 4.24 -3.01 -0.96
C ASN A 175 5.15 -1.87 -1.41
N GLY A 176 6.33 -1.70 -0.79
CA GLY A 176 7.30 -0.67 -1.19
C GLY A 176 7.83 -0.87 -2.62
N VAL A 177 8.11 -2.12 -3.01
CA VAL A 177 8.54 -2.46 -4.38
C VAL A 177 7.39 -2.29 -5.38
N TRP A 178 6.16 -2.64 -4.99
CA TRP A 178 4.98 -2.37 -5.79
C TRP A 178 4.80 -0.87 -6.02
N GLU A 179 4.65 -0.05 -4.98
CA GLU A 179 4.40 1.39 -5.09
C GLU A 179 5.48 2.12 -5.90
N SER A 180 6.74 1.71 -5.73
CA SER A 180 7.89 2.37 -6.36
C SER A 180 8.12 1.92 -7.80
N VAL A 181 7.79 0.67 -8.17
CA VAL A 181 8.11 0.09 -9.48
C VAL A 181 6.86 -0.43 -10.17
N GLY A 182 6.16 -1.37 -9.53
CA GLY A 182 5.01 -2.06 -10.14
C GLY A 182 3.85 -1.13 -10.47
N ALA A 183 3.51 -0.23 -9.54
CA ALA A 183 2.50 0.81 -9.70
C ALA A 183 2.86 1.80 -10.80
N GLN A 184 4.13 2.17 -10.95
CA GLN A 184 4.59 3.07 -12.01
C GLN A 184 4.43 2.42 -13.39
N PHE A 185 4.71 1.13 -13.50
CA PHE A 185 4.45 0.38 -14.72
C PHE A 185 2.95 0.24 -14.99
N LEU A 186 2.15 -0.12 -13.97
CA LEU A 186 0.70 -0.21 -14.08
C LEU A 186 0.05 1.13 -14.48
N ALA A 187 0.60 2.26 -14.01
CA ALA A 187 0.09 3.60 -14.29
C ALA A 187 -0.07 3.88 -15.79
N ALA A 188 0.86 3.37 -16.61
CA ALA A 188 0.83 3.50 -18.07
C ALA A 188 -0.35 2.77 -18.73
N PHE A 189 -0.99 1.83 -18.03
CA PHE A 189 -2.10 1.00 -18.53
C PHE A 189 -3.43 1.30 -17.86
N LEU A 190 -3.52 2.28 -16.96
CA LEU A 190 -4.77 2.63 -16.29
C LEU A 190 -5.85 3.04 -17.30
N GLY A 191 -7.08 2.59 -17.06
CA GLY A 191 -8.21 2.79 -17.96
C GLY A 191 -8.18 1.94 -19.23
N THR A 192 -7.16 1.08 -19.42
CA THR A 192 -7.07 0.17 -20.56
C THR A 192 -7.41 -1.28 -20.17
N PRO A 193 -7.73 -2.16 -21.15
CA PRO A 193 -7.92 -3.59 -20.90
C PRO A 193 -6.67 -4.32 -20.36
N PHE A 194 -5.50 -3.70 -20.40
CA PHE A 194 -4.23 -4.31 -19.96
C PHE A 194 -4.01 -4.20 -18.44
N ALA A 195 -4.55 -3.18 -17.76
CA ALA A 195 -4.39 -3.04 -16.31
C ALA A 195 -4.91 -4.27 -15.52
N PRO A 196 -6.09 -4.83 -15.83
CA PRO A 196 -6.55 -6.09 -15.24
C PRO A 196 -5.59 -7.28 -15.44
N ILE A 197 -4.90 -7.35 -16.57
CA ILE A 197 -3.93 -8.44 -16.85
C ILE A 197 -2.75 -8.34 -15.89
N LEU A 198 -2.19 -7.15 -15.70
CA LEU A 198 -1.07 -6.93 -14.79
C LEU A 198 -1.45 -7.21 -13.32
N LEU A 199 -2.66 -6.82 -12.90
CA LEU A 199 -3.16 -7.13 -11.57
C LEU A 199 -3.37 -8.65 -11.38
N ARG A 200 -3.86 -9.36 -12.40
CA ARG A 200 -3.94 -10.84 -12.39
C ARG A 200 -2.56 -11.48 -12.29
N CYS A 201 -1.54 -10.93 -12.94
CA CYS A 201 -0.15 -11.40 -12.76
C CYS A 201 0.35 -11.23 -11.32
N MET A 202 -0.09 -10.19 -10.63
CA MET A 202 0.20 -9.99 -9.21
C MET A 202 -0.66 -10.86 -8.28
N GLY A 203 -1.68 -11.55 -8.78
CA GLY A 203 -2.50 -12.51 -8.04
C GLY A 203 -3.95 -12.11 -7.81
N CYS A 204 -4.36 -10.89 -8.17
CA CYS A 204 -5.76 -10.48 -8.05
C CYS A 204 -6.68 -11.33 -8.93
N ASN A 205 -7.87 -11.64 -8.44
CA ASN A 205 -8.94 -12.17 -9.29
C ASN A 205 -9.70 -11.00 -9.88
N VAL A 206 -9.45 -10.67 -11.16
CA VAL A 206 -10.12 -9.56 -11.84
C VAL A 206 -10.98 -10.10 -12.97
N GLY A 207 -12.25 -9.73 -12.98
CA GLY A 207 -13.24 -10.07 -13.99
C GLY A 207 -13.01 -9.41 -15.36
N ARG A 208 -14.02 -9.55 -16.22
CA ARG A 208 -14.11 -8.99 -17.57
C ARG A 208 -14.67 -7.58 -17.55
N ASN A 209 -14.30 -6.78 -18.55
CA ASN A 209 -14.83 -5.43 -18.77
C ASN A 209 -14.72 -4.49 -17.54
N THR A 210 -13.67 -4.66 -16.73
CA THR A 210 -13.43 -3.83 -15.56
C THR A 210 -12.70 -2.54 -15.94
N TYR A 211 -13.05 -1.44 -15.27
CA TYR A 211 -12.39 -0.15 -15.41
C TYR A 211 -11.49 0.10 -14.20
N ILE A 212 -10.17 0.11 -14.41
CA ILE A 212 -9.19 0.28 -13.33
C ILE A 212 -8.43 1.59 -13.52
N ARG A 213 -8.64 2.55 -12.61
CA ARG A 213 -7.99 3.86 -12.62
C ARG A 213 -7.29 4.20 -11.29
N THR A 214 -6.81 3.17 -10.59
CA THR A 214 -6.02 3.29 -9.37
C THR A 214 -4.87 2.29 -9.39
N THR A 215 -3.77 2.60 -8.70
CA THR A 215 -2.62 1.71 -8.47
C THR A 215 -2.51 1.28 -7.01
N LEU A 216 -3.39 1.81 -6.14
CA LEU A 216 -3.36 1.60 -4.70
C LEU A 216 -3.97 0.23 -4.36
N PHE A 217 -3.16 -0.80 -4.47
CA PHE A 217 -3.50 -2.19 -4.17
C PHE A 217 -2.54 -2.75 -3.13
N SER A 218 -3.07 -3.49 -2.17
CA SER A 218 -2.30 -4.31 -1.23
C SER A 218 -2.82 -5.74 -1.21
N GLU A 219 -2.02 -6.69 -0.70
CA GLU A 219 -2.35 -8.11 -0.56
C GLU A 219 -3.11 -8.73 -1.77
N PHE A 220 -2.55 -8.58 -2.97
CA PHE A 220 -3.17 -8.86 -4.27
C PHE A 220 -4.04 -10.13 -4.33
N ASP A 221 -3.56 -11.27 -3.81
CA ASP A 221 -4.29 -12.55 -3.89
C ASP A 221 -5.60 -12.59 -3.09
N LEU A 222 -5.83 -11.60 -2.21
CA LEU A 222 -7.05 -11.47 -1.42
C LEU A 222 -8.14 -10.64 -2.11
N VAL A 223 -7.81 -10.03 -3.25
CA VAL A 223 -8.70 -9.11 -3.97
C VAL A 223 -9.43 -9.85 -5.09
N LYS A 224 -10.76 -9.80 -5.05
CA LYS A 224 -11.65 -10.22 -6.13
C LYS A 224 -12.45 -9.02 -6.63
N ILE A 225 -12.37 -8.76 -7.94
CA ILE A 225 -13.09 -7.71 -8.64
C ILE A 225 -13.99 -8.41 -9.67
N GLY A 226 -15.30 -8.25 -9.51
CA GLY A 226 -16.32 -8.80 -10.39
C GLY A 226 -16.34 -8.19 -11.79
N ASP A 227 -17.17 -8.74 -12.66
CA ASP A 227 -17.30 -8.28 -14.04
C ASP A 227 -17.92 -6.87 -14.09
N GLY A 228 -17.44 -6.00 -14.99
CA GLY A 228 -17.99 -4.65 -15.16
C GLY A 228 -17.68 -3.65 -14.04
N ALA A 229 -16.94 -4.05 -12.99
CA ALA A 229 -16.61 -3.18 -11.88
C ALA A 229 -15.73 -1.99 -12.30
N ALA A 230 -15.96 -0.82 -11.70
CA ALA A 230 -15.22 0.42 -11.97
C ALA A 230 -14.54 0.95 -10.71
N LEU A 231 -13.20 0.93 -10.70
CA LEU A 231 -12.35 1.49 -9.66
C LEU A 231 -11.79 2.84 -10.14
N ASN A 232 -12.25 3.92 -9.51
CA ASN A 232 -11.87 5.29 -9.87
C ASN A 232 -10.58 5.77 -9.21
N ILE A 233 -10.10 6.95 -9.63
CA ILE A 233 -8.95 7.62 -9.02
C ILE A 233 -9.22 7.81 -7.53
N GLY A 234 -8.22 7.55 -6.70
CA GLY A 234 -8.32 7.67 -5.24
C GLY A 234 -8.96 6.46 -4.55
N ALA A 235 -9.44 5.45 -5.29
CA ALA A 235 -9.84 4.19 -4.68
C ALA A 235 -8.60 3.46 -4.12
N THR A 236 -8.64 3.13 -2.84
CA THR A 236 -7.60 2.36 -2.15
C THR A 236 -8.11 0.95 -1.88
N ILE A 237 -7.52 -0.03 -2.54
CA ILE A 237 -7.88 -1.44 -2.42
C ILE A 237 -6.96 -2.07 -1.38
N GLN A 238 -7.36 -1.93 -0.12
CA GLN A 238 -6.63 -2.45 1.04
C GLN A 238 -7.45 -3.54 1.72
N THR A 239 -6.87 -4.72 1.91
CA THR A 239 -7.59 -5.88 2.46
C THR A 239 -7.29 -6.14 3.94
N HIS A 240 -6.45 -5.28 4.53
CA HIS A 240 -6.04 -5.39 5.93
C HIS A 240 -6.45 -4.17 6.76
N LEU A 241 -6.60 -4.41 8.06
CA LEU A 241 -6.75 -3.41 9.11
C LEU A 241 -5.57 -3.54 10.08
N PHE A 242 -5.06 -2.40 10.54
CA PHE A 242 -4.21 -2.34 11.72
C PHE A 242 -5.01 -1.80 12.90
N GLU A 243 -5.22 -2.64 13.90
CA GLU A 243 -5.87 -2.27 15.15
C GLU A 243 -4.97 -2.73 16.30
N ASP A 244 -4.67 -1.85 17.25
CA ASP A 244 -3.83 -2.16 18.42
C ASP A 244 -2.50 -2.86 18.06
N ARG A 245 -1.91 -2.44 16.93
CA ARG A 245 -0.67 -3.00 16.37
C ARG A 245 -0.77 -4.47 15.93
N ILE A 246 -1.97 -4.91 15.61
CA ILE A 246 -2.24 -6.21 15.01
C ILE A 246 -2.76 -5.99 13.59
N MET A 247 -2.09 -6.60 12.62
CA MET A 247 -2.55 -6.68 11.25
C MET A 247 -3.58 -7.81 11.15
N LYS A 248 -4.78 -7.49 10.66
CA LYS A 248 -5.80 -8.47 10.28
C LYS A 248 -6.05 -8.32 8.79
N SER A 249 -5.86 -9.36 8.00
CA SER A 249 -6.18 -9.36 6.57
C SER A 249 -7.27 -10.39 6.27
N SER A 250 -8.16 -10.04 5.34
CA SER A 250 -9.20 -10.94 4.85
C SER A 250 -9.44 -10.74 3.36
N TYR A 251 -10.33 -11.53 2.78
CA TYR A 251 -10.75 -11.37 1.39
C TYR A 251 -11.55 -10.08 1.21
N LEU A 252 -11.36 -9.44 0.05
CA LEU A 252 -12.11 -8.28 -0.40
C LEU A 252 -12.76 -8.61 -1.74
N GLU A 253 -14.09 -8.61 -1.78
CA GLU A 253 -14.87 -8.78 -3.01
C GLU A 253 -15.51 -7.44 -3.40
N ILE A 254 -15.35 -7.03 -4.66
CA ILE A 254 -15.89 -5.79 -5.21
C ILE A 254 -16.72 -6.11 -6.46
N GLY A 255 -17.98 -5.68 -6.47
CA GLY A 255 -18.92 -6.05 -7.53
C GLY A 255 -19.54 -7.44 -7.30
N GLU A 256 -20.34 -7.88 -8.26
CA GLU A 256 -20.99 -9.21 -8.29
C GLU A 256 -20.16 -10.22 -9.11
#